data_AF-A0A966QU68-F1
#
_entry.id   AF-A0A966QU68-F1
#
_cell.length_a   1.000
_cell.length_b   1.000
_cell.length_c   1.000
_cell.angle_alpha   90.00
_cell.angle_beta   90.00
_cell.angle_gamma   90.00
#
_symmetry.space_group_name_H-M   'P 1'
#
loop_
_entity.id
_entity.type
_entity.pdbx_description
1 polymer ?
#
loop_
_entity_poly.entity_id
_entity_poly.type
_entity_poly.pdbx_seq_one_letter_code
_entity_poly.pdbx_strand_id
1 'polypeptide(L)'
;RFRAWPLQLLFHNISWYLAFETVSIGRNDGLGLIRILRVDRLVMLNEDGNTRRNSEQEHERALERLQRLQHVCGGLYFGDSIDDQLAVMAPATGRNAKPPWGVLRFSCTPQVFQLIREEPHRFPPEHTAHTSLPPNPAGDSHPHPVEICLPSWTIERDWDLRNWLFRWGADIRIEQPLDLRELQLQQAREVVALLQS
;
A
#
# COMPACT_ATOMS: atom_id res chain seq x y z
N ARG A 1 -11.73 -21.90 -2.06
CA ARG A 1 -10.51 -22.71 -2.29
C ARG A 1 -9.80 -22.12 -3.50
N PHE A 2 -8.50 -21.84 -3.41
CA PHE A 2 -7.70 -21.34 -4.53
C PHE A 2 -6.42 -22.17 -4.64
N ARG A 3 -5.81 -22.20 -5.83
CA ARG A 3 -4.46 -22.71 -6.04
C ARG A 3 -3.52 -21.53 -6.14
N ALA A 4 -2.34 -21.65 -5.55
CA ALA A 4 -1.35 -20.60 -5.57
C ALA A 4 0.06 -21.15 -5.50
N TRP A 5 1.00 -20.36 -5.99
CA TRP A 5 2.43 -20.55 -5.88
C TRP A 5 2.96 -19.71 -4.71
N PRO A 6 3.44 -20.33 -3.63
CA PRO A 6 4.16 -19.62 -2.58
C PRO A 6 5.36 -18.87 -3.18
N LEU A 7 5.57 -17.62 -2.77
CA LEU A 7 6.70 -16.80 -3.23
C LEU A 7 7.69 -16.53 -2.10
N GLN A 8 7.23 -15.92 -1.00
CA GLN A 8 8.11 -15.46 0.06
C GLN A 8 7.39 -15.37 1.40
N LEU A 9 8.07 -15.73 2.48
CA LEU A 9 7.64 -15.40 3.84
C LEU A 9 8.09 -13.98 4.20
N LEU A 10 7.15 -13.18 4.68
CA LEU A 10 7.35 -11.78 5.04
C LEU A 10 7.09 -11.60 6.52
N PHE A 11 7.94 -10.84 7.20
CA PHE A 11 7.69 -10.37 8.55
C PHE A 11 7.31 -8.89 8.48
N HIS A 12 6.14 -8.55 9.00
CA HIS A 12 5.63 -7.17 8.97
C HIS A 12 4.85 -6.88 10.25
N ASN A 13 5.14 -5.73 10.87
CA ASN A 13 4.70 -5.36 12.21
C ASN A 13 5.05 -6.44 13.25
N ILE A 14 4.11 -7.35 13.53
CA ILE A 14 4.22 -8.37 14.60
C ILE A 14 3.83 -9.78 14.13
N SER A 15 3.79 -10.04 12.82
CA SER A 15 3.27 -11.31 12.30
C SER A 15 3.98 -11.76 11.04
N TRP A 16 3.92 -13.08 10.82
CA TRP A 16 4.38 -13.73 9.60
C TRP A 16 3.27 -13.80 8.57
N TYR A 17 3.63 -13.49 7.33
CA TYR A 17 2.77 -13.52 6.17
C TYR A 17 3.40 -14.33 5.05
N LEU A 18 2.57 -14.96 4.23
CA LEU A 18 2.98 -15.58 2.99
C LEU A 18 2.52 -14.71 1.82
N ALA A 19 3.47 -14.23 1.04
CA ALA A 19 3.22 -13.76 -0.30
C ALA A 19 3.12 -14.95 -1.25
N PHE A 20 2.09 -14.95 -2.11
CA PHE A 20 1.87 -15.99 -3.10
C PHE A 20 1.24 -15.41 -4.35
N GLU A 21 1.40 -16.10 -5.47
CA GLU A 21 0.73 -15.80 -6.73
C GLU A 21 -0.39 -16.80 -6.97
N THR A 22 -1.59 -16.33 -7.28
CA THR A 22 -2.71 -17.23 -7.63
C THR A 22 -2.48 -17.88 -8.98
N VAL A 23 -2.84 -19.15 -9.14
CA VAL A 23 -2.84 -19.79 -10.47
C VAL A 23 -3.90 -19.12 -11.34
N SER A 24 -3.50 -18.57 -12.50
CA SER A 24 -4.45 -18.01 -13.47
C SER A 24 -5.02 -19.13 -14.34
N ILE A 25 -6.35 -19.11 -14.50
CA ILE A 25 -7.07 -20.01 -15.41
C ILE A 25 -7.51 -19.16 -16.60
N GLY A 26 -6.99 -19.46 -17.79
CA GLY A 26 -7.41 -18.81 -19.03
C GLY A 26 -6.67 -17.53 -19.46
N ARG A 27 -5.57 -17.14 -18.79
CA ARG A 27 -4.65 -16.12 -19.32
C ARG A 27 -3.50 -16.76 -20.09
N ASN A 28 -3.22 -16.22 -21.28
CA ASN A 28 -2.16 -16.70 -22.16
C ASN A 28 -0.75 -16.38 -21.63
N ASP A 29 -0.62 -15.35 -20.78
CA ASP A 29 0.66 -14.95 -20.18
C ASP A 29 1.04 -15.79 -18.94
N GLY A 30 0.13 -16.65 -18.45
CA GLY A 30 0.33 -17.48 -17.26
C GLY A 30 0.49 -16.71 -15.95
N LEU A 31 0.33 -15.37 -15.97
CA LEU A 31 0.55 -14.53 -14.80
C LEU A 31 -0.67 -14.56 -13.88
N GLY A 32 -0.39 -14.55 -12.58
CA GLY A 32 -1.39 -14.54 -11.53
C GLY A 32 -1.41 -13.25 -10.73
N LEU A 33 -2.46 -13.10 -9.91
CA LEU A 33 -2.57 -12.05 -8.93
C LEU A 33 -1.66 -12.37 -7.74
N ILE A 34 -0.79 -11.44 -7.36
CA ILE A 34 0.04 -11.57 -6.16
C ILE A 34 -0.77 -11.09 -4.95
N ARG A 35 -0.84 -11.91 -3.90
CA ARG A 35 -1.56 -11.60 -2.66
C ARG A 35 -0.73 -11.99 -1.46
N ILE A 36 -1.12 -11.45 -0.30
CA ILE A 36 -0.51 -11.75 0.98
C ILE A 36 -1.59 -12.26 1.95
N LEU A 37 -1.28 -13.35 2.67
CA LEU A 37 -2.11 -13.84 3.77
C LEU A 37 -1.26 -14.07 5.02
N ARG A 38 -1.85 -13.82 6.20
CA ARG A 38 -1.22 -14.14 7.48
C ARG A 38 -1.10 -15.66 7.64
N VAL A 39 0.05 -16.13 8.11
CA VAL A 39 0.41 -17.56 8.13
C VAL A 39 -0.51 -18.39 9.05
N ASP A 40 -1.02 -17.80 10.13
CA ASP A 40 -1.99 -18.46 11.01
C ASP A 40 -3.35 -18.73 10.34
N ARG A 41 -3.63 -18.13 9.17
CA ARG A 41 -4.81 -18.39 8.34
C ARG A 41 -4.55 -19.41 7.23
N LEU A 42 -3.33 -19.94 7.12
CA LEU A 42 -2.94 -20.87 6.09
C LEU A 42 -2.88 -22.29 6.63
N VAL A 43 -3.68 -23.16 6.01
CA VAL A 43 -3.63 -24.60 6.22
C VAL A 43 -3.32 -25.24 4.88
N MET A 44 -2.27 -26.05 4.83
CA MET A 44 -1.99 -26.89 3.68
C MET A 44 -3.02 -28.02 3.66
N LEU A 45 -3.99 -27.94 2.75
CA LEU A 45 -5.06 -28.93 2.67
C LEU A 45 -4.71 -30.11 1.77
N ASN A 46 -4.04 -29.84 0.64
CA ASN A 46 -3.61 -30.83 -0.36
C ASN A 46 -2.35 -30.30 -1.06
N GLU A 47 -1.48 -31.18 -1.50
CA GLU A 47 -0.36 -30.89 -2.40
C GLU A 47 -0.63 -31.59 -3.74
N ASP A 48 -0.84 -30.82 -4.81
CA ASP A 48 -0.99 -31.39 -6.15
C ASP A 48 0.40 -31.65 -6.73
N GLY A 49 1.00 -32.82 -6.43
CA GLY A 49 2.36 -33.19 -6.86
C GLY A 49 2.63 -33.18 -8.38
N ASN A 50 1.55 -33.11 -9.18
CA ASN A 50 1.61 -32.98 -10.65
C ASN A 50 1.62 -31.54 -11.16
N THR A 51 1.40 -30.54 -10.30
CA THR A 51 1.41 -29.12 -10.73
C THR A 51 2.66 -28.47 -10.15
N ARG A 52 3.66 -28.23 -11.00
CA ARG A 52 4.83 -27.45 -10.66
C ARG A 52 4.83 -26.16 -11.46
N ARG A 53 5.35 -25.09 -10.87
CA ARG A 53 5.72 -23.89 -11.63
C ARG A 53 6.72 -24.31 -12.70
N ASN A 54 6.54 -23.86 -13.94
CA ASN A 54 7.20 -24.50 -15.08
C ASN A 54 8.70 -24.19 -15.14
N SER A 55 9.16 -23.08 -14.52
CA SER A 55 10.58 -22.72 -14.49
C SER A 55 10.99 -21.84 -13.29
N GLU A 56 12.29 -21.84 -13.00
CA GLU A 56 12.93 -20.91 -12.05
C GLU A 56 12.79 -19.45 -12.50
N GLN A 57 12.89 -19.19 -13.81
CA GLN A 57 12.70 -17.86 -14.39
C GLN A 57 11.29 -17.30 -14.12
N GLU A 58 10.25 -18.14 -14.15
CA GLU A 58 8.89 -17.71 -13.79
C GLU A 58 8.80 -17.32 -12.31
N HIS A 59 9.57 -17.97 -11.43
CA HIS A 59 9.62 -17.64 -10.00
C HIS A 59 10.33 -16.31 -9.79
N GLU A 60 11.51 -16.13 -10.39
CA GLU A 60 12.29 -14.88 -10.33
C GLU A 60 11.46 -13.68 -10.78
N ARG A 61 10.77 -13.79 -11.92
CA ARG A 61 9.87 -12.72 -12.41
C ARG A 61 8.73 -12.40 -11.44
N ALA A 62 8.18 -13.39 -10.75
CA ALA A 62 7.16 -13.14 -9.74
C ALA A 62 7.71 -12.52 -8.46
N LEU A 63 8.95 -12.85 -8.08
CA LEU A 63 9.65 -12.17 -6.99
C LEU A 63 9.95 -10.72 -7.33
N GLU A 64 10.38 -10.41 -8.56
CA GLU A 64 10.58 -9.03 -9.02
C GLU A 64 9.27 -8.22 -8.96
N ARG A 65 8.16 -8.82 -9.44
CA ARG A 65 6.82 -8.20 -9.33
C ARG A 65 6.43 -7.99 -7.87
N LEU A 66 6.67 -8.96 -6.99
CA LEU A 66 6.40 -8.86 -5.55
C LEU A 66 7.20 -7.70 -4.92
N GLN A 67 8.51 -7.64 -5.17
CA GLN A 67 9.38 -6.58 -4.66
C GLN A 67 8.91 -5.20 -5.14
N ARG A 68 8.53 -5.09 -6.42
CA ARG A 68 7.97 -3.85 -6.97
C ARG A 68 6.67 -3.46 -6.26
N LEU A 69 5.75 -4.40 -6.05
CA LEU A 69 4.49 -4.13 -5.34
C LEU A 69 4.73 -3.71 -3.89
N GLN A 70 5.64 -4.36 -3.17
CA GLN A 70 6.04 -3.98 -1.81
C GLN A 70 6.58 -2.55 -1.77
N HIS A 71 7.49 -2.23 -2.70
CA HIS A 71 8.11 -0.91 -2.80
C HIS A 71 7.07 0.18 -3.02
N VAL A 72 6.14 0.00 -3.96
CA VAL A 72 5.21 1.07 -4.35
C VAL A 72 3.95 1.16 -3.50
N CYS A 73 3.54 0.07 -2.85
CA CYS A 73 2.36 0.07 -1.97
C CYS A 73 2.71 0.44 -0.53
N GLY A 74 3.96 0.23 -0.07
CA GLY A 74 4.37 0.54 1.30
C GLY A 74 3.61 -0.22 2.39
N GLY A 75 3.06 -1.39 2.03
CA GLY A 75 2.18 -2.21 2.87
C GLY A 75 2.03 -3.63 2.32
N LEU A 76 1.09 -4.39 2.88
CA LEU A 76 0.84 -5.80 2.51
C LEU A 76 -0.34 -6.00 1.55
N TYR A 77 -1.04 -4.92 1.18
CA TYR A 77 -2.19 -4.99 0.29
C TYR A 77 -1.83 -4.54 -1.11
N PHE A 78 -1.94 -5.46 -2.08
CA PHE A 78 -1.56 -5.23 -3.49
C PHE A 78 -2.75 -5.14 -4.45
N GLY A 79 -3.94 -4.86 -3.93
CA GLY A 79 -5.16 -4.81 -4.73
C GLY A 79 -5.73 -6.19 -5.08
N ASP A 80 -6.84 -6.17 -5.83
CA ASP A 80 -7.58 -7.37 -6.24
C ASP A 80 -7.60 -7.56 -7.77
N SER A 81 -6.83 -6.79 -8.52
CA SER A 81 -6.81 -6.77 -10.00
C SER A 81 -5.41 -7.04 -10.53
N ILE A 82 -5.29 -8.04 -11.40
CA ILE A 82 -4.01 -8.40 -12.01
C ILE A 82 -3.55 -7.33 -13.00
N ASP A 83 -4.46 -6.76 -13.78
CA ASP A 83 -4.12 -5.76 -14.79
C ASP A 83 -3.57 -4.49 -14.13
N ASP A 84 -4.15 -4.13 -12.98
CA ASP A 84 -3.66 -3.03 -12.13
C ASP A 84 -2.28 -3.31 -11.55
N GLN A 85 -2.03 -4.53 -11.04
CA GLN A 85 -0.68 -4.93 -10.59
C GLN A 85 0.35 -4.87 -11.72
N LEU A 86 -0.03 -5.28 -12.94
CA LEU A 86 0.87 -5.21 -14.09
C LEU A 86 1.12 -3.76 -14.52
N ALA A 87 0.13 -2.88 -14.42
CA ALA A 87 0.26 -1.47 -14.79
C ALA A 87 1.26 -0.70 -13.90
N VAL A 88 1.43 -1.08 -12.64
CA VAL A 88 2.41 -0.44 -11.72
C VAL A 88 3.83 -0.98 -11.85
N MET A 89 4.06 -1.97 -12.73
CA MET A 89 5.40 -2.47 -13.03
C MET A 89 6.22 -1.45 -13.82
N ALA A 90 5.57 -0.61 -14.63
CA ALA A 90 6.22 0.53 -15.26
C ALA A 90 6.59 1.59 -14.20
N PRO A 91 7.75 2.25 -14.32
CA PRO A 91 8.08 3.40 -13.48
C PRO A 91 7.04 4.50 -13.67
N ALA A 92 6.53 5.03 -12.56
CA ALA A 92 5.71 6.23 -12.55
C ALA A 92 6.44 7.31 -11.75
N THR A 93 6.49 8.52 -12.28
CA THR A 93 7.18 9.64 -11.64
C THR A 93 6.20 10.78 -11.36
N GLY A 94 6.00 11.07 -10.08
CA GLY A 94 5.22 12.21 -9.61
C GLY A 94 3.75 12.25 -10.05
N ARG A 95 3.21 13.47 -10.20
CA ARG A 95 1.79 13.77 -10.51
C ARG A 95 1.32 13.39 -11.91
N ASN A 96 2.24 13.06 -12.82
CA ASN A 96 1.91 12.69 -14.21
C ASN A 96 1.69 11.18 -14.38
N ALA A 97 1.72 10.43 -13.28
CA ALA A 97 1.44 9.01 -13.26
C ALA A 97 0.00 8.76 -13.75
N LYS A 98 -0.14 8.02 -14.84
CA LYS A 98 -1.44 7.60 -15.37
C LYS A 98 -2.09 6.60 -14.41
N PRO A 99 -3.39 6.32 -14.50
CA PRO A 99 -3.98 5.20 -13.78
C PRO A 99 -3.14 3.92 -13.92
N PRO A 100 -2.96 3.14 -12.85
CA PRO A 100 -3.77 3.13 -11.64
C PRO A 100 -3.21 3.96 -10.47
N TRP A 101 -2.33 4.94 -10.74
CA TRP A 101 -1.75 5.79 -9.71
C TRP A 101 -2.73 6.87 -9.22
N GLY A 102 -2.70 7.14 -7.91
CA GLY A 102 -3.48 8.16 -7.22
C GLY A 102 -2.60 8.99 -6.28
N VAL A 103 -3.14 10.12 -5.83
CA VAL A 103 -2.41 11.08 -4.99
C VAL A 103 -3.02 11.14 -3.60
N LEU A 104 -2.20 10.88 -2.60
CA LEU A 104 -2.48 11.15 -1.19
C LEU A 104 -1.79 12.46 -0.81
N ARG A 105 -2.56 13.46 -0.39
CA ARG A 105 -2.04 14.75 0.06
C ARG A 105 -2.54 15.04 1.48
N PHE A 106 -1.62 15.41 2.35
CA PHE A 106 -1.95 15.88 3.70
C PHE A 106 -0.92 16.94 4.13
N SER A 107 -1.32 17.78 5.07
CA SER A 107 -0.40 18.68 5.75
C SER A 107 -0.18 18.24 7.18
N CYS A 108 1.01 18.48 7.71
CA CYS A 108 1.40 18.01 9.03
C CYS A 108 2.08 19.09 9.88
N THR A 109 2.10 18.86 11.19
CA THR A 109 2.85 19.68 12.14
C THR A 109 4.35 19.52 11.95
N PRO A 110 5.19 20.47 12.39
CA PRO A 110 6.64 20.37 12.27
C PRO A 110 7.23 19.09 12.90
N GLN A 111 6.65 18.62 14.00
CA GLN A 111 7.09 17.40 14.68
C GLN A 111 6.87 16.16 13.81
N VAL A 112 5.65 15.95 13.30
CA VAL A 112 5.34 14.82 12.42
C VAL A 112 6.09 14.92 11.09
N PHE A 113 6.32 16.13 10.59
CA PHE A 113 7.11 16.33 9.38
C PHE A 113 8.54 15.79 9.51
N GLN A 114 9.22 16.02 10.64
CA GLN A 114 10.56 15.46 10.85
C GLN A 114 10.51 13.93 10.91
N LEU A 115 9.54 13.36 11.62
CA LEU A 115 9.38 11.91 11.72
C LEU A 115 9.11 11.26 10.36
N ILE A 116 8.27 11.85 9.51
CA ILE A 116 8.01 11.34 8.16
C ILE A 116 9.27 11.38 7.27
N ARG A 117 10.16 12.35 7.50
CA ARG A 117 11.43 12.45 6.78
C ARG A 117 12.50 11.51 7.29
N GLU A 118 12.46 11.18 8.59
CA GLU A 118 13.45 10.35 9.28
C GLU A 118 13.08 8.86 9.33
N GLU A 119 11.80 8.50 9.28
CA GLU A 119 11.37 7.10 9.25
C GLU A 119 11.94 6.40 8.01
N PRO A 120 12.47 5.16 8.15
CA PRO A 120 12.93 4.39 7.00
C PRO A 120 11.78 4.28 5.99
N HIS A 121 12.04 4.81 4.80
CA HIS A 121 11.09 5.19 3.77
C HIS A 121 9.99 4.14 3.51
N ARG A 122 8.89 4.19 4.28
CA ARG A 122 7.68 3.38 4.08
C ARG A 122 7.20 3.49 2.64
N PHE A 123 7.33 4.68 2.08
CA PHE A 123 7.07 4.97 0.68
C PHE A 123 8.34 5.47 0.00
N PRO A 124 8.54 5.16 -1.28
CA PRO A 124 9.75 5.54 -1.98
C PRO A 124 9.92 7.08 -2.06
N PRO A 125 11.15 7.61 -1.91
CA PRO A 125 11.41 9.04 -2.07
C PRO A 125 10.96 9.59 -3.42
N GLU A 126 11.09 8.82 -4.50
CA GLU A 126 10.67 9.19 -5.85
C GLU A 126 9.15 9.37 -5.99
N HIS A 127 8.36 8.85 -5.04
CA HIS A 127 6.91 9.00 -4.99
C HIS A 127 6.47 9.99 -3.91
N THR A 128 7.39 10.53 -3.12
CA THR A 128 7.09 11.35 -1.94
C THR A 128 7.61 12.77 -2.13
N ALA A 129 6.70 13.70 -2.42
CA ALA A 129 7.01 15.12 -2.53
C ALA A 129 6.74 15.84 -1.20
N HIS A 130 7.77 16.51 -0.68
CA HIS A 130 7.68 17.32 0.54
C HIS A 130 8.54 18.59 0.47
N THR A 131 9.67 18.55 -0.24
CA THR A 131 10.53 19.73 -0.47
C THR A 131 10.14 20.54 -1.70
N SER A 132 9.52 19.91 -2.69
CA SER A 132 9.08 20.56 -3.94
C SER A 132 7.70 21.21 -3.84
N LEU A 133 7.04 21.08 -2.69
CA LEU A 133 5.72 21.66 -2.44
C LEU A 133 5.88 23.03 -1.78
N PRO A 134 5.12 24.06 -2.21
CA PRO A 134 5.10 25.32 -1.49
C PRO A 134 4.53 25.09 -0.08
N PRO A 135 5.12 25.69 0.97
CA PRO A 135 4.56 25.59 2.31
C PRO A 135 3.18 26.22 2.37
N ASN A 136 2.38 25.77 3.35
CA ASN A 136 1.09 26.38 3.62
C ASN A 136 1.26 27.83 4.14
N PRO A 137 0.19 28.65 4.11
CA PRO A 137 0.25 30.04 4.57
C PRO A 137 0.81 30.20 5.98
N ALA A 138 1.47 31.33 6.24
CA ALA A 138 1.98 31.66 7.56
C ALA A 138 0.83 31.67 8.59
N GLY A 139 1.01 30.94 9.70
CA GLY A 139 -0.02 30.77 10.74
C GLY A 139 -0.92 29.55 10.58
N ASP A 140 -0.76 28.74 9.51
CA ASP A 140 -1.42 27.44 9.42
C ASP A 140 -0.88 26.50 10.52
N SER A 141 -1.79 25.80 11.21
CA SER A 141 -1.46 24.78 12.22
C SER A 141 -0.69 23.59 11.62
N HIS A 142 -0.85 23.35 10.32
CA HIS A 142 -0.20 22.28 9.57
C HIS A 142 0.59 22.89 8.40
N PRO A 143 1.77 23.49 8.67
CA PRO A 143 2.51 24.27 7.68
C PRO A 143 3.20 23.42 6.60
N HIS A 144 3.39 22.12 6.85
CA HIS A 144 4.19 21.25 5.99
C HIS A 144 3.32 20.29 5.16
N PRO A 145 3.07 20.61 3.88
CA PRO A 145 2.38 19.68 2.99
C PRO A 145 3.29 18.53 2.57
N VAL A 146 2.68 17.35 2.47
CA VAL A 146 3.28 16.11 1.98
C VAL A 146 2.34 15.54 0.93
N GLU A 147 2.93 15.05 -0.15
CA GLU A 147 2.21 14.37 -1.21
C GLU A 147 2.89 13.04 -1.54
N ILE A 148 2.09 11.98 -1.63
CA ILE A 148 2.56 10.63 -1.89
C ILE A 148 1.77 10.07 -3.08
N CYS A 149 2.49 9.65 -4.11
CA CYS A 149 1.93 8.95 -5.26
C CYS A 149 1.90 7.44 -4.98
N LEU A 150 0.71 6.88 -4.89
CA LEU A 150 0.50 5.47 -4.53
C LEU A 150 -0.45 4.84 -5.53
N PRO A 151 -0.44 3.50 -5.69
CA PRO A 151 -1.53 2.85 -6.38
C PRO A 151 -2.88 3.19 -5.74
N SER A 152 -3.89 3.50 -6.55
CA SER A 152 -5.18 4.01 -6.07
C SER A 152 -5.86 3.04 -5.11
N TRP A 153 -5.74 1.73 -5.36
CA TRP A 153 -6.26 0.71 -4.45
C TRP A 153 -5.62 0.76 -3.06
N THR A 154 -4.37 1.20 -2.95
CA THR A 154 -3.70 1.36 -1.66
C THR A 154 -4.35 2.51 -0.89
N ILE A 155 -4.57 3.65 -1.54
CA ILE A 155 -5.25 4.82 -0.95
C ILE A 155 -6.68 4.46 -0.55
N GLU A 156 -7.39 3.76 -1.43
CA GLU A 156 -8.81 3.46 -1.28
C GLU A 156 -9.09 2.37 -0.26
N ARG A 157 -8.25 1.33 -0.15
CA ARG A 157 -8.61 0.08 0.54
C ARG A 157 -7.56 -0.48 1.48
N ASP A 158 -6.32 0.03 1.48
CA ASP A 158 -5.29 -0.50 2.37
C ASP A 158 -5.55 -0.10 3.83
N TRP A 159 -5.84 -1.10 4.65
CA TRP A 159 -6.03 -0.94 6.09
C TRP A 159 -4.75 -0.48 6.80
N ASP A 160 -3.58 -0.92 6.34
CA ASP A 160 -2.32 -0.55 6.97
C ASP A 160 -2.00 0.93 6.74
N LEU A 161 -2.20 1.44 5.51
CA LEU A 161 -2.12 2.87 5.21
C LEU A 161 -3.08 3.69 6.07
N ARG A 162 -4.34 3.25 6.20
CA ARG A 162 -5.36 3.95 6.99
C ARG A 162 -4.98 4.05 8.46
N ASN A 163 -4.51 2.95 9.06
CA ASN A 163 -4.02 2.98 10.45
C ASN A 163 -2.79 3.86 10.60
N TRP A 164 -1.87 3.81 9.63
CA TRP A 164 -0.69 4.66 9.63
C TRP A 164 -1.05 6.15 9.58
N LEU A 165 -2.06 6.54 8.80
CA LEU A 165 -2.58 7.92 8.82
C LEU A 165 -3.26 8.25 10.14
N PHE A 166 -4.14 7.36 10.62
CA PHE A 166 -4.92 7.59 11.84
C PHE A 166 -4.03 7.72 13.09
N ARG A 167 -2.90 7.00 13.16
CA ARG A 167 -1.98 7.03 14.32
C ARG A 167 -1.43 8.42 14.62
N TRP A 168 -1.35 9.27 13.60
CA TRP A 168 -0.86 10.65 13.75
C TRP A 168 -1.92 11.58 14.36
N GLY A 169 -3.20 11.18 14.36
CA GLY A 169 -4.27 11.96 14.98
C GLY A 169 -4.35 13.39 14.45
N ALA A 170 -4.39 14.35 15.38
CA ALA A 170 -4.54 15.77 15.08
C ALA A 170 -3.28 16.41 14.43
N ASP A 171 -2.15 15.71 14.40
CA ASP A 171 -0.91 16.22 13.81
C ASP A 171 -0.87 16.16 12.28
N ILE A 172 -1.86 15.52 11.66
CA ILE A 172 -2.05 15.55 10.21
C ILE A 172 -3.46 16.05 9.84
N ARG A 173 -3.54 16.67 8.67
CA ARG A 173 -4.78 17.09 8.03
C ARG A 173 -4.79 16.58 6.60
N ILE A 174 -5.61 15.55 6.32
CA ILE A 174 -5.77 15.03 4.96
C ILE A 174 -6.47 16.06 4.08
N GLU A 175 -5.88 16.36 2.93
CA GLU A 175 -6.39 17.30 1.94
C GLU A 175 -6.96 16.55 0.72
N GLN A 176 -6.32 15.45 0.30
CA GLN A 176 -6.78 14.57 -0.77
C GLN A 176 -6.37 13.10 -0.54
N PRO A 177 -7.18 12.12 -1.00
CA PRO A 177 -8.52 12.30 -1.58
C PRO A 177 -9.56 12.67 -0.50
N LEU A 178 -10.62 13.35 -0.91
CA LEU A 178 -11.67 13.82 0.01
C LEU A 178 -12.37 12.65 0.72
N ASP A 179 -12.60 11.54 0.02
CA ASP A 179 -13.26 10.36 0.60
C ASP A 179 -12.47 9.80 1.79
N LEU A 180 -11.14 9.81 1.71
CA LEU A 180 -10.27 9.37 2.81
C LEU A 180 -10.33 10.33 3.99
N ARG A 181 -10.39 11.64 3.71
CA ARG A 181 -10.58 12.67 4.74
C ARG A 181 -11.91 12.49 5.46
N GLU A 182 -13.01 12.30 4.73
CA GLU A 182 -14.33 12.09 5.32
C GLU A 182 -14.39 10.79 6.13
N LEU A 183 -13.74 9.71 5.66
CA LEU A 183 -13.61 8.47 6.42
C LEU A 183 -12.89 8.71 7.76
N GLN A 184 -11.77 9.42 7.76
CA GLN A 184 -11.02 9.71 8.99
C GLN A 184 -11.83 10.60 9.95
N LEU A 185 -12.56 11.59 9.42
CA LEU A 185 -13.43 12.47 10.21
C LEU A 185 -14.56 11.67 10.87
N GLN A 186 -15.18 10.74 10.13
CA GLN A 186 -16.22 9.87 10.67
C GLN A 186 -15.68 8.97 11.80
N GLN A 187 -14.52 8.35 11.60
CA GLN A 187 -13.87 7.53 12.65
C GLN A 187 -13.56 8.34 13.91
N ALA A 188 -13.05 9.58 13.75
CA ALA A 188 -12.76 10.45 14.90
C ALA A 188 -14.05 10.82 15.67
N ARG A 189 -15.15 11.11 14.96
CA ARG A 189 -16.45 11.40 15.58
C ARG A 189 -17.00 10.22 16.37
N GLU A 190 -16.87 9.00 15.84
CA GLU A 190 -17.30 7.78 16.52
C GLU A 190 -16.53 7.55 17.83
N VAL A 191 -15.22 7.78 17.83
CA VAL A 191 -14.38 7.70 19.04
C VAL A 191 -14.79 8.76 20.07
N VAL A 192 -14.99 10.01 19.64
CA VAL A 192 -15.43 11.09 20.55
C VAL A 192 -16.81 10.77 21.15
N ALA A 193 -17.76 10.31 20.33
CA ALA A 193 -19.09 9.95 20.80
C ALA A 193 -19.05 8.81 21.83
N LEU A 194 -18.21 7.79 21.61
CA LEU A 194 -18.03 6.68 22.56
C LEU A 194 -17.40 7.12 23.89
N LEU A 195 -16.48 8.08 23.86
CA LEU A 195 -15.84 8.60 25.09
C LEU A 195 -16.73 9.57 25.87
N GLN A 196 -17.75 10.12 25.22
CA GLN A 196 -18.72 11.03 25.82
C GLN A 196 -20.00 10.32 26.31
N SER A 197 -20.20 9.05 25.94
CA SER A 197 -21.30 8.19 26.42
C SER A 197 -20.95 7.49 27.73
#